data_AF-A0A7V0W8G2-F1
#
_entry.id   AF-A0A7V0W8G2-F1
#
_cell.length_a   1.000
_cell.length_b   1.000
_cell.length_c   1.000
_cell.angle_alpha   90.00
_cell.angle_beta   90.00
_cell.angle_gamma   90.00
#
_symmetry.space_group_name_H-M   'P 1'
#
loop_
_entity.id
_entity.type
_entity.pdbx_description
1 polymer ?
#
loop_
_entity_poly.entity_id
_entity_poly.type
_entity_poly.pdbx_seq_one_letter_code
_entity_poly.pdbx_strand_id
1 'polypeptide(L)'
;MALYKIIFLGLTVAGPEEEIRLRQGLQKKFNLSPERAESLLQRVPIVVKKTESKEEVARYVRAFEEIGARVRVEEQHTGPMMTCPQCGFEQPEGDECIKCGIVISKIRQFEEMARAYEGQVREISTEERILPPWESGAGLIGSYLKTTKEALFSPPSFFKKVAKGRGYGFPLLYGVITGIIGFGFSFLWQWLFLSQMIPAPIRSFFPYEFYFAFLLIVLPFGLAFSLLVGSAITHLCLMIVGGSKNGYEATFRAISYSYCAHLFNLLPIIGNLIGSIYMIVLFIIGIREGYETSTGKAALAVLLPPIVAILLVGLAILIPFFIGPVRFFGGVGV
;
A
#
# COMPACT_ATOMS: atom_id res chain seq x y z
N MET A 1 -11.15 44.51 -10.68
CA MET A 1 -11.56 45.80 -11.28
C MET A 1 -10.32 46.58 -11.66
N ALA A 2 -10.39 47.44 -12.68
CA ALA A 2 -9.25 48.24 -13.13
C ALA A 2 -9.40 49.67 -12.61
N LEU A 3 -8.40 50.17 -11.90
CA LEU A 3 -8.34 51.55 -11.42
C LEU A 3 -7.42 52.35 -12.34
N TYR A 4 -7.95 53.38 -12.99
CA TYR A 4 -7.19 54.27 -13.85
C TYR A 4 -6.63 55.43 -13.05
N LYS A 5 -5.32 55.69 -13.18
CA LYS A 5 -4.66 56.89 -12.66
C LYS A 5 -4.43 57.87 -13.79
N ILE A 6 -4.93 59.09 -13.62
CA ILE A 6 -4.73 60.20 -14.56
C ILE A 6 -3.57 61.05 -14.03
N ILE A 7 -2.45 61.03 -14.76
CA ILE A 7 -1.20 61.69 -14.37
C ILE A 7 -0.99 62.90 -15.27
N PHE A 8 -0.92 64.08 -14.66
CA PHE A 8 -0.63 65.33 -15.36
C PHE A 8 0.88 65.48 -15.53
N LEU A 9 1.31 65.65 -16.78
CA LEU A 9 2.71 65.75 -17.20
C LEU A 9 3.14 67.18 -17.56
N GLY A 10 2.30 68.19 -17.30
CA GLY A 10 2.62 69.58 -17.61
C GLY A 10 2.24 69.99 -19.04
N LEU A 11 3.03 70.89 -19.61
CA LEU A 11 2.80 71.48 -20.94
C LEU A 11 3.06 70.48 -22.08
N THR A 12 2.22 70.53 -23.12
CA THR A 12 2.45 69.75 -24.34
C THR A 12 3.58 70.33 -25.19
N VAL A 13 3.70 71.66 -25.23
CA VAL A 13 4.75 72.40 -25.96
C VAL A 13 5.32 73.46 -25.01
N ALA A 14 6.64 73.58 -24.96
CA ALA A 14 7.32 74.57 -24.12
C ALA A 14 7.29 75.94 -24.80
N GLY A 15 6.79 76.94 -24.08
CA GLY A 15 6.79 78.33 -24.52
C GLY A 15 6.08 79.23 -23.50
N PRO A 16 6.50 80.50 -23.38
CA PRO A 16 5.97 81.42 -22.36
C PRO A 16 4.48 81.75 -22.60
N GLU A 17 4.01 81.75 -23.84
CA GLU A 17 2.60 82.00 -24.17
C GLU A 17 1.72 80.77 -23.84
N GLU A 18 2.24 79.57 -24.11
CA GLU A 18 1.59 78.30 -23.82
C GLU A 18 1.47 78.07 -22.31
N GLU A 19 2.47 78.48 -21.52
CA GLU A 19 2.44 78.42 -20.06
C GLU A 19 1.35 79.32 -19.48
N ILE A 20 1.22 80.56 -19.98
CA ILE A 20 0.14 81.47 -19.59
C ILE A 20 -1.22 80.90 -19.97
N ARG A 21 -1.36 80.35 -21.18
CA ARG A 21 -2.60 79.73 -21.66
C ARG A 21 -3.00 78.53 -20.81
N LEU A 22 -2.05 77.65 -20.47
CA LEU A 22 -2.32 76.48 -19.65
C LEU A 22 -2.74 76.90 -18.23
N ARG A 23 -2.04 77.86 -17.62
CA ARG A 23 -2.37 78.36 -16.28
C ARG A 23 -3.76 78.99 -16.23
N GLN A 24 -4.15 79.75 -17.26
CA GLN A 24 -5.52 80.30 -17.36
C GLN A 24 -6.56 79.20 -17.63
N GLY A 25 -6.23 78.21 -18.46
CA GLY A 25 -7.09 77.07 -18.76
C GLY A 25 -7.36 76.20 -17.54
N LEU A 26 -6.35 75.95 -16.70
CA LEU A 26 -6.48 75.23 -15.43
C LEU A 26 -7.44 75.94 -14.46
N GLN A 27 -7.33 77.27 -14.34
CA GLN A 27 -8.21 78.06 -13.49
C GLN A 27 -9.66 78.05 -14.00
N LYS A 28 -9.88 78.30 -15.30
CA LYS A 28 -11.23 78.40 -15.87
C LYS A 28 -11.95 77.06 -15.95
N LYS A 29 -11.25 76.01 -16.40
CA LYS A 29 -11.89 74.73 -16.73
C LYS A 29 -12.03 73.79 -15.55
N PHE A 30 -11.14 73.89 -14.56
CA PHE A 30 -11.16 73.08 -13.35
C PHE A 30 -11.49 73.90 -12.08
N ASN A 31 -11.86 75.18 -12.23
CA ASN A 31 -12.22 76.10 -11.14
C ASN A 31 -11.16 76.15 -10.02
N LEU A 32 -9.87 76.22 -10.42
CA LEU A 32 -8.73 76.24 -9.50
C LEU A 32 -8.34 77.68 -9.14
N SER A 33 -7.87 77.89 -7.91
CA SER A 33 -7.25 79.17 -7.54
C SER A 33 -5.89 79.34 -8.26
N PRO A 34 -5.41 80.58 -8.45
CA PRO A 34 -4.12 80.84 -9.09
C PRO A 34 -2.96 80.06 -8.45
N GLU A 35 -2.94 79.97 -7.12
CA GLU A 35 -1.90 79.29 -6.35
C GLU A 35 -1.96 77.76 -6.54
N ARG A 36 -3.16 77.19 -6.66
CA ARG A 36 -3.35 75.75 -6.93
C ARG A 36 -2.97 75.38 -8.36
N ALA A 37 -3.28 76.23 -9.33
CA ALA A 37 -2.87 76.01 -10.72
C ALA A 37 -1.34 76.03 -10.85
N GLU A 38 -0.69 77.00 -10.19
CA GLU A 38 0.78 77.09 -10.12
C GLU A 38 1.40 75.87 -9.43
N SER A 39 0.84 75.46 -8.29
CA SER A 39 1.33 74.29 -7.55
C SER A 39 1.24 72.99 -8.36
N LEU A 40 0.26 72.86 -9.27
CA LEU A 40 0.14 71.68 -10.14
C LEU A 40 1.24 71.66 -11.22
N LEU A 41 1.62 72.82 -11.75
CA LEU A 41 2.69 72.94 -12.75
C LEU A 41 4.07 72.64 -12.12
N GLN A 42 4.30 73.08 -10.88
CA GLN A 42 5.56 72.85 -10.17
C GLN A 42 5.78 71.41 -9.72
N ARG A 43 4.71 70.60 -9.62
CA ARG A 43 4.75 69.23 -9.08
C ARG A 43 4.60 68.15 -10.16
N VAL A 44 4.80 68.51 -11.41
CA VAL A 44 4.79 67.57 -12.53
C VAL A 44 5.94 66.56 -12.40
N PRO A 45 5.71 65.24 -12.57
CA PRO A 45 4.42 64.59 -12.81
C PRO A 45 3.58 64.38 -11.54
N ILE A 46 2.28 64.70 -11.57
CA ILE A 46 1.35 64.52 -10.43
C ILE A 46 0.08 63.74 -10.81
N VAL A 47 -0.35 62.83 -9.92
CA VAL A 47 -1.63 62.13 -10.07
C VAL A 47 -2.76 63.08 -9.71
N VAL A 48 -3.60 63.43 -10.68
CA VAL A 48 -4.73 64.36 -10.50
C VAL A 48 -5.96 63.62 -9.98
N LYS A 49 -6.24 62.44 -10.53
CA LYS A 49 -7.44 61.67 -10.21
C LYS A 49 -7.21 60.18 -10.38
N LYS A 50 -7.86 59.38 -9.53
CA LYS A 50 -8.03 57.94 -9.70
C LYS A 50 -9.52 57.65 -9.90
N THR A 51 -9.88 56.87 -10.91
CA THR A 51 -11.28 56.50 -11.19
C THR A 51 -11.36 55.12 -11.83
N GLU A 52 -12.51 54.44 -11.65
CA GLU A 52 -12.81 53.14 -12.25
C GLU A 52 -13.60 53.29 -13.56
N SER A 53 -14.12 54.48 -13.86
CA SER A 53 -14.91 54.75 -15.07
C SER A 53 -14.03 55.21 -16.24
N LYS A 54 -13.99 54.41 -17.31
CA LYS A 54 -13.31 54.77 -18.58
C LYS A 54 -13.87 56.05 -19.21
N GLU A 55 -15.17 56.28 -19.08
CA GLU A 55 -15.85 57.48 -19.61
C GLU A 55 -15.38 58.74 -18.88
N GLU A 56 -15.21 58.65 -17.57
CA GLU A 56 -14.69 59.75 -16.76
C GLU A 56 -13.22 60.04 -17.13
N VAL A 57 -12.39 59.01 -17.32
CA VAL A 57 -11.00 59.18 -17.80
C VAL A 57 -10.97 59.93 -19.12
N ALA A 58 -11.77 59.53 -20.11
CA ALA A 58 -11.83 60.17 -21.41
C ALA A 58 -12.27 61.64 -21.34
N ARG A 59 -13.14 61.98 -20.39
CA ARG A 59 -13.56 63.37 -20.14
C ARG A 59 -12.42 64.21 -19.59
N TYR A 60 -11.66 63.69 -18.61
CA TYR A 60 -10.52 64.41 -18.03
C TYR A 60 -9.37 64.56 -19.04
N VAL A 61 -9.05 63.53 -19.81
CA VAL A 61 -8.00 63.60 -20.85
C VAL A 61 -8.33 64.69 -21.88
N ARG A 62 -9.55 64.69 -22.44
CA ARG A 62 -10.01 65.76 -23.35
C ARG A 62 -9.96 67.13 -22.69
N ALA A 63 -10.38 67.22 -21.42
CA ALA A 63 -10.41 68.49 -20.71
C ALA A 63 -9.01 69.12 -20.58
N PHE A 64 -7.98 68.30 -20.30
CA PHE A 64 -6.59 68.71 -20.18
C PHE A 64 -5.93 68.99 -21.54
N GLU A 65 -6.17 68.18 -22.56
CA GLU A 65 -5.58 68.38 -23.90
C GLU A 65 -6.05 69.70 -24.54
N GLU A 66 -7.33 70.06 -24.39
CA GLU A 66 -7.89 71.31 -24.92
C GLU A 66 -7.22 72.57 -24.36
N ILE A 67 -6.68 72.50 -23.14
CA ILE A 67 -5.96 73.61 -22.50
C ILE A 67 -4.45 73.53 -22.72
N GLY A 68 -3.97 72.62 -23.57
CA GLY A 68 -2.55 72.47 -23.92
C GLY A 68 -1.73 71.66 -22.92
N ALA A 69 -2.36 70.84 -22.09
CA ALA A 69 -1.68 69.96 -21.15
C ALA A 69 -1.44 68.55 -21.71
N ARG A 70 -0.33 67.94 -21.29
CA ARG A 70 0.00 66.55 -21.53
C ARG A 70 -0.45 65.68 -20.35
N VAL A 71 -1.14 64.58 -20.64
CA VAL A 71 -1.64 63.64 -19.63
C VAL A 71 -1.21 62.22 -19.99
N ARG A 72 -0.88 61.41 -18.98
CA ARG A 72 -0.65 59.97 -19.10
C ARG A 72 -1.67 59.22 -18.25
N VAL A 73 -2.27 58.18 -18.81
CA VAL A 73 -3.19 57.29 -18.10
C VAL A 73 -2.46 55.97 -17.83
N GLU A 74 -2.48 55.52 -16.57
CA GLU A 74 -1.97 54.21 -16.17
C GLU A 74 -3.12 53.34 -15.64
N GLU A 75 -3.22 52.10 -16.13
CA GLU A 75 -4.19 51.11 -15.66
C GLU A 75 -3.54 50.25 -14.57
N GLN A 76 -4.14 50.21 -13.37
CA GLN A 76 -3.68 49.38 -12.26
C GLN A 76 -4.76 48.36 -11.89
N HIS A 77 -4.37 47.08 -11.76
CA HIS A 77 -5.25 46.03 -11.26
C HIS A 77 -5.44 46.16 -9.75
N THR A 78 -6.68 46.12 -9.26
CA THR A 78 -7.03 46.20 -7.83
C THR A 78 -7.65 44.92 -7.27
N GLY A 79 -7.66 43.83 -8.03
CA GLY A 79 -8.21 42.53 -7.59
C GLY A 79 -7.27 41.75 -6.67
N PRO A 80 -7.75 40.61 -6.14
CA PRO A 80 -6.94 39.71 -5.31
C PRO A 80 -5.72 39.21 -6.09
N MET A 81 -4.57 39.28 -5.44
CA MET A 81 -3.31 38.74 -5.94
C MET A 81 -3.12 37.32 -5.38
N MET A 82 -2.50 36.46 -6.18
CA MET A 82 -2.11 35.10 -5.79
C MET A 82 -0.66 34.85 -6.16
N THR A 83 -0.05 33.89 -5.47
CA THR A 83 1.29 33.40 -5.80
C THR A 83 1.16 32.03 -6.45
N CYS A 84 1.82 31.83 -7.58
CA CYS A 84 1.87 30.53 -8.24
C CYS A 84 2.62 29.52 -7.37
N PRO A 85 2.03 28.36 -7.03
CA PRO A 85 2.65 27.36 -6.15
C PRO A 85 3.87 26.67 -6.78
N GLN A 86 3.99 26.67 -8.12
CA GLN A 86 5.10 26.02 -8.80
C GLN A 86 6.33 26.91 -8.96
N CYS A 87 6.15 28.18 -9.34
CA CYS A 87 7.27 29.07 -9.68
C CYS A 87 7.41 30.31 -8.80
N GLY A 88 6.52 30.49 -7.81
CA GLY A 88 6.56 31.60 -6.86
C GLY A 88 6.20 32.97 -7.44
N PHE A 89 5.69 33.04 -8.68
CA PHE A 89 5.36 34.31 -9.31
C PHE A 89 4.05 34.89 -8.76
N GLU A 90 4.08 36.17 -8.41
CA GLU A 90 2.90 36.93 -7.98
C GLU A 90 2.12 37.44 -9.20
N GLN A 91 0.84 37.11 -9.25
CA GLN A 91 -0.05 37.47 -10.35
C GLN A 91 -1.47 37.71 -9.83
N PRO A 92 -2.34 38.35 -10.63
CA PRO A 92 -3.78 38.38 -10.34
C PRO A 92 -4.36 36.97 -10.22
N GLU A 93 -5.42 36.83 -9.42
CA GLU A 93 -6.11 35.54 -9.28
C GLU A 93 -6.62 35.02 -10.62
N GLY A 94 -6.29 33.77 -10.95
CA GLY A 94 -6.64 33.12 -12.21
C GLY A 94 -6.31 31.63 -12.22
N ASP A 95 -6.91 30.91 -13.17
CA ASP A 95 -6.76 29.45 -13.28
C ASP A 95 -5.37 29.02 -13.77
N GLU A 96 -4.65 29.88 -14.48
CA GLU A 96 -3.35 29.58 -15.07
C GLU A 96 -2.29 30.60 -14.66
N CYS A 97 -1.06 30.11 -14.50
CA CYS A 97 0.08 30.97 -14.23
C CYS A 97 0.54 31.68 -15.51
N ILE A 98 0.54 33.02 -15.52
CA ILE A 98 0.97 33.80 -16.67
C ILE A 98 2.47 33.70 -16.96
N LYS A 99 3.27 33.24 -15.98
CA LYS A 99 4.73 33.07 -16.13
C LYS A 99 5.12 31.67 -16.58
N CYS A 100 4.60 30.63 -15.94
CA CYS A 100 5.03 29.25 -16.18
C CYS A 100 3.97 28.36 -16.84
N GLY A 101 2.77 28.90 -17.13
CA GLY A 101 1.72 28.19 -17.85
C GLY A 101 1.05 27.05 -17.09
N ILE A 102 1.27 26.93 -15.78
CA ILE A 102 0.67 25.87 -14.99
C ILE A 102 -0.79 26.18 -14.65
N VAL A 103 -1.64 25.16 -14.67
CA VAL A 103 -3.03 25.26 -14.19
C VAL A 103 -3.06 25.20 -12.67
N ILE A 104 -3.18 26.36 -12.02
CA ILE A 104 -3.07 26.53 -10.57
C ILE A 104 -4.24 25.87 -9.84
N SER A 105 -5.45 25.94 -10.40
CA SER A 105 -6.65 25.31 -9.83
C SER A 105 -6.47 23.79 -9.65
N LYS A 106 -5.84 23.13 -10.64
CA LYS A 106 -5.54 21.71 -10.60
C LYS A 106 -4.50 21.35 -9.52
N ILE A 107 -3.46 22.17 -9.35
CA ILE A 107 -2.45 21.96 -8.30
C ILE A 107 -3.07 22.06 -6.92
N ARG A 108 -3.89 23.09 -6.66
CA ARG A 108 -4.55 23.26 -5.35
C ARG A 108 -5.42 22.05 -4.99
N GLN A 109 -6.17 21.51 -5.94
CA GLN A 109 -6.96 20.28 -5.74
C GLN A 109 -6.07 19.10 -5.36
N PHE A 110 -4.94 18.92 -6.02
CA PHE A 110 -4.00 17.85 -5.67
C PHE A 110 -3.36 18.06 -4.30
N GLU A 111 -3.04 19.29 -3.92
CA GLU A 111 -2.51 19.62 -2.59
C GLU A 111 -3.56 19.39 -1.48
N GLU A 112 -4.83 19.71 -1.73
CA GLU A 112 -5.94 19.41 -0.81
C GLU A 112 -6.16 17.90 -0.67
N MET A 113 -6.14 17.16 -1.78
CA MET A 113 -6.17 15.70 -1.74
C MET A 113 -4.98 15.15 -0.96
N ALA A 114 -3.76 15.61 -1.23
CA ALA A 114 -2.56 15.14 -0.55
C ALA A 114 -2.66 15.37 0.97
N ARG A 115 -3.09 16.57 1.40
CA ARG A 115 -3.33 16.91 2.81
C ARG A 115 -4.41 16.04 3.46
N ALA A 116 -5.46 15.68 2.73
CA ALA A 116 -6.50 14.79 3.24
C ALA A 116 -5.96 13.38 3.56
N TYR A 117 -4.94 12.91 2.83
CA TYR A 117 -4.31 11.60 3.04
C TYR A 117 -3.10 11.65 3.99
N GLU A 118 -2.49 12.82 4.23
CA GLU A 118 -1.26 12.98 5.02
C GLU A 118 -1.38 12.43 6.46
N GLY A 119 -2.58 12.45 7.06
CA GLY A 119 -2.88 11.84 8.36
C GLY A 119 -3.26 10.35 8.33
N GLN A 120 -3.51 9.78 7.14
CA GLN A 120 -3.85 8.37 6.94
C GLN A 120 -2.64 7.53 6.53
N VAL A 121 -1.59 8.16 6.01
CA VAL A 121 -0.34 7.49 5.65
C VAL A 121 0.46 7.22 6.92
N ARG A 122 0.19 6.08 7.55
CA ARG A 122 1.03 5.57 8.62
C ARG A 122 2.41 5.20 8.04
N GLU A 123 3.46 5.75 8.62
CA GLU A 123 4.83 5.32 8.33
C GLU A 123 4.97 3.83 8.72
N ILE A 124 5.27 2.97 7.74
CA ILE A 124 5.44 1.55 7.98
C ILE A 124 6.74 1.38 8.77
N SER A 125 6.66 0.85 9.99
CA SER A 125 7.84 0.69 10.83
C SER A 125 8.86 -0.24 10.15
N THR A 126 10.15 -0.06 10.44
CA THR A 126 11.22 -0.91 9.90
C THR A 126 10.99 -2.39 10.23
N GLU A 127 10.43 -2.67 11.40
CA GLU A 127 10.02 -4.02 11.83
C GLU A 127 8.88 -4.59 10.99
N GLU A 128 7.86 -3.79 10.67
CA GLU A 128 6.74 -4.20 9.80
C GLU A 128 7.16 -4.41 8.34
N ARG A 129 8.28 -3.82 7.93
CA ARG A 129 8.90 -4.04 6.62
C ARG A 129 9.70 -5.35 6.54
N ILE A 130 10.29 -5.78 7.65
CA ILE A 130 11.25 -6.90 7.68
C ILE A 130 10.58 -8.20 8.14
N LEU A 131 9.63 -8.13 9.06
CA LEU A 131 8.94 -9.29 9.63
C LEU A 131 7.64 -9.62 8.89
N PRO A 132 7.17 -10.89 8.94
CA PRO A 132 5.82 -11.24 8.55
C PRO A 132 4.79 -10.40 9.32
N PRO A 133 3.66 -9.99 8.72
CA PRO A 133 2.65 -9.19 9.42
C PRO A 133 2.15 -9.83 10.72
N TRP A 134 2.05 -11.16 10.78
CA TRP A 134 1.69 -11.92 11.98
C TRP A 134 2.61 -11.68 13.17
N GLU A 135 3.88 -11.34 12.91
CA GLU A 135 4.89 -11.10 13.94
C GLU A 135 5.03 -9.62 14.31
N SER A 136 4.40 -8.69 13.57
CA SER A 136 4.57 -7.24 13.78
C SER A 136 3.71 -6.65 14.90
N GLY A 137 2.84 -7.45 15.53
CA GLY A 137 1.98 -7.01 16.64
C GLY A 137 0.79 -6.12 16.23
N ALA A 138 0.59 -5.86 14.94
CA ALA A 138 -0.46 -4.96 14.44
C ALA A 138 -1.84 -5.65 14.33
N GLY A 139 -2.51 -5.89 15.47
CA GLY A 139 -3.88 -6.44 15.51
C GLY A 139 -4.04 -7.87 14.97
N LEU A 140 -4.64 -8.77 15.75
CA LEU A 140 -4.63 -10.22 15.47
C LEU A 140 -5.22 -10.60 14.11
N ILE A 141 -6.44 -10.14 13.81
CA ILE A 141 -7.18 -10.57 12.60
C ILE A 141 -6.55 -9.99 11.33
N GLY A 142 -6.25 -8.69 11.33
CA GLY A 142 -5.66 -8.01 10.17
C GLY A 142 -4.29 -8.58 9.81
N SER A 143 -3.45 -8.82 10.82
CA SER A 143 -2.14 -9.43 10.64
C SER A 143 -2.20 -10.87 10.16
N TYR A 144 -3.16 -11.67 10.66
CA TYR A 144 -3.41 -13.03 10.16
C TYR A 144 -3.79 -13.02 8.68
N LEU A 145 -4.81 -12.24 8.29
CA LEU A 145 -5.29 -12.18 6.92
C LEU A 145 -4.22 -11.68 5.95
N LYS A 146 -3.45 -10.67 6.34
CA LYS A 146 -2.35 -10.14 5.54
C LYS A 146 -1.23 -11.16 5.37
N THR A 147 -0.86 -11.86 6.44
CA THR A 147 0.15 -12.95 6.39
C THR A 147 -0.31 -14.08 5.49
N THR A 148 -1.54 -14.55 5.65
CA THR A 148 -2.13 -15.60 4.83
C THR A 148 -2.17 -15.20 3.35
N LYS A 149 -2.60 -13.96 3.05
CA LYS A 149 -2.61 -13.44 1.69
C LYS A 149 -1.20 -13.38 1.09
N GLU A 150 -0.22 -12.85 1.82
CA GLU A 150 1.16 -12.75 1.34
C GLU A 150 1.78 -14.14 1.14
N ALA A 151 1.55 -15.09 2.06
CA ALA A 151 2.04 -16.46 1.97
C ALA A 151 1.44 -17.23 0.78
N LEU A 152 0.13 -17.10 0.54
CA LEU A 152 -0.58 -17.80 -0.55
C LEU A 152 -0.36 -17.16 -1.93
N PHE A 153 -0.26 -15.83 -2.02
CA PHE A 153 -0.28 -15.15 -3.32
C PHE A 153 1.03 -14.43 -3.65
N SER A 154 1.97 -14.34 -2.72
CA SER A 154 3.31 -13.81 -2.96
C SER A 154 4.41 -14.61 -2.24
N PRO A 155 4.43 -15.96 -2.37
CA PRO A 155 5.25 -16.82 -1.53
C PRO A 155 6.76 -16.48 -1.54
N PRO A 156 7.43 -16.25 -2.70
CA PRO A 156 8.87 -15.97 -2.68
C PRO A 156 9.23 -14.74 -1.85
N SER A 157 8.49 -13.63 -2.04
CA SER A 157 8.70 -12.38 -1.31
C SER A 157 8.39 -12.54 0.17
N PHE A 158 7.35 -13.30 0.50
CA PHE A 158 6.95 -13.57 1.87
C PHE A 158 7.99 -14.43 2.62
N PHE A 159 8.42 -15.55 2.03
CA PHE A 159 9.37 -16.45 2.69
C PHE A 159 10.78 -15.85 2.86
N LYS A 160 11.18 -14.88 2.01
CA LYS A 160 12.36 -14.06 2.25
C LYS A 160 12.29 -13.23 3.55
N LYS A 161 11.09 -12.79 3.94
CA LYS A 161 10.88 -12.10 5.23
C LYS A 161 10.91 -13.12 6.38
N VAL A 162 10.22 -14.24 6.22
CA VAL A 162 10.18 -15.33 7.21
C VAL A 162 11.59 -15.80 7.58
N ALA A 163 12.48 -15.93 6.59
CA ALA A 163 13.87 -16.33 6.73
C ALA A 163 14.71 -15.42 7.65
N LYS A 164 14.33 -14.13 7.74
CA LYS A 164 15.05 -13.12 8.55
C LYS A 164 14.52 -13.01 9.97
N GLY A 165 13.30 -13.47 10.22
CA GLY A 165 12.71 -13.43 11.56
C GLY A 165 13.29 -14.51 12.48
N ARG A 166 12.91 -14.44 13.76
CA ARG A 166 13.41 -15.33 14.82
C ARG A 166 12.29 -15.82 15.73
N GLY A 167 12.57 -16.85 16.51
CA GLY A 167 11.67 -17.50 17.44
C GLY A 167 10.76 -18.55 16.78
N TYR A 168 10.25 -19.42 17.66
CA TYR A 168 9.34 -20.51 17.30
C TYR A 168 7.87 -20.20 17.61
N GLY A 169 7.61 -19.28 18.55
CA GLY A 169 6.27 -19.03 19.09
C GLY A 169 5.25 -18.53 18.07
N PHE A 170 5.54 -17.42 17.39
CA PHE A 170 4.64 -16.87 16.37
C PHE A 170 4.38 -17.82 15.19
N PRO A 171 5.41 -18.44 14.58
CA PRO A 171 5.21 -19.44 13.53
C PRO A 171 4.37 -20.62 14.01
N LEU A 172 4.66 -21.19 15.19
CA LEU A 172 3.90 -22.30 15.75
C LEU A 172 2.43 -21.93 15.91
N LEU A 173 2.15 -20.77 16.49
CA LEU A 173 0.78 -20.30 16.70
C LEU A 173 0.06 -20.10 15.37
N TYR A 174 0.72 -19.49 14.38
CA TYR A 174 0.17 -19.34 13.04
C TYR A 174 -0.16 -20.69 12.40
N GLY A 175 0.80 -21.61 12.39
CA GLY A 175 0.65 -22.93 11.79
C GLY A 175 -0.45 -23.76 12.46
N VAL A 176 -0.54 -23.73 13.79
CA VAL A 176 -1.59 -24.42 14.54
C VAL A 176 -2.97 -23.81 14.27
N ILE A 177 -3.13 -22.48 14.36
CA ILE A 177 -4.42 -21.82 14.08
C ILE A 177 -4.89 -22.14 12.66
N THR A 178 -3.99 -21.96 11.69
CA THR A 178 -4.28 -22.19 10.27
C THR A 178 -4.58 -23.67 9.99
N GLY A 179 -3.83 -24.58 10.63
CA GLY A 179 -4.07 -26.01 10.57
C GLY A 179 -5.40 -26.42 11.17
N ILE A 180 -5.78 -25.87 12.34
CA ILE A 180 -7.08 -26.14 12.97
C ILE A 180 -8.22 -25.72 12.04
N ILE A 181 -8.10 -24.55 11.40
CA ILE A 181 -9.08 -24.08 10.42
C ILE A 181 -9.16 -25.06 9.24
N GLY A 182 -8.04 -25.36 8.58
CA GLY A 182 -8.04 -26.24 7.41
C GLY A 182 -8.48 -27.67 7.71
N PHE A 183 -7.82 -28.34 8.66
CA PHE A 183 -8.14 -29.73 9.01
C PHE A 183 -9.49 -29.85 9.71
N GLY A 184 -9.91 -28.87 10.51
CA GLY A 184 -11.24 -28.84 11.10
C GLY A 184 -12.35 -28.89 10.05
N PHE A 185 -12.22 -28.11 8.96
CA PHE A 185 -13.12 -28.20 7.83
C PHE A 185 -13.01 -29.54 7.08
N SER A 186 -11.80 -30.09 6.88
CA SER A 186 -11.66 -31.45 6.31
C SER A 186 -12.43 -32.50 7.10
N PHE A 187 -12.31 -32.49 8.43
CA PHE A 187 -13.02 -33.42 9.30
C PHE A 187 -14.53 -33.17 9.32
N LEU A 188 -14.95 -31.90 9.26
CA LEU A 188 -16.36 -31.55 9.12
C LEU A 188 -16.95 -32.14 7.82
N TRP A 189 -16.25 -32.00 6.70
CA TRP A 189 -16.68 -32.59 5.42
C TRP A 189 -16.68 -34.11 5.46
N GLN A 190 -15.65 -34.72 6.04
CA GLN A 190 -15.57 -36.16 6.20
C GLN A 190 -16.75 -36.69 7.02
N TRP A 191 -17.06 -36.01 8.14
CA TRP A 191 -18.23 -36.33 8.94
C TRP A 191 -19.52 -36.14 8.13
N LEU A 192 -19.71 -35.00 7.44
CA LEU A 192 -20.93 -34.72 6.69
C LEU A 192 -21.21 -35.75 5.59
N PHE A 193 -20.19 -36.14 4.81
CA PHE A 193 -20.37 -37.01 3.65
C PHE A 193 -20.22 -38.51 3.97
N LEU A 194 -19.36 -38.89 4.91
CA LEU A 194 -19.05 -40.30 5.16
C LEU A 194 -19.77 -40.87 6.39
N SER A 195 -20.25 -40.05 7.32
CA SER A 195 -20.93 -40.55 8.53
C SER A 195 -22.18 -41.37 8.21
N GLN A 196 -22.89 -41.03 7.13
CA GLN A 196 -24.09 -41.75 6.67
C GLN A 196 -23.76 -43.13 6.09
N MET A 197 -22.51 -43.37 5.71
CA MET A 197 -22.05 -44.67 5.20
C MET A 197 -21.69 -45.65 6.32
N ILE A 198 -21.62 -45.19 7.58
CA ILE A 198 -21.26 -46.03 8.72
C ILE A 198 -22.50 -46.81 9.21
N PRO A 199 -22.46 -48.15 9.30
CA PRO A 199 -23.55 -48.95 9.85
C PRO A 199 -23.96 -48.50 11.26
N ALA A 200 -25.27 -48.53 11.56
CA ALA A 200 -25.83 -48.08 12.84
C ALA A 200 -25.20 -48.75 14.10
N PRO A 201 -24.87 -50.06 14.10
CA PRO A 201 -24.19 -50.67 15.24
C PRO A 201 -22.84 -50.01 15.54
N ILE A 202 -22.06 -49.69 14.52
CA ILE A 202 -20.73 -49.07 14.65
C ILE A 202 -20.85 -47.62 15.13
N ARG A 203 -21.82 -46.85 14.60
CA ARG A 203 -22.09 -45.48 15.05
C ARG A 203 -22.47 -45.39 16.53
N SER A 204 -23.10 -46.42 17.07
CA SER A 204 -23.51 -46.47 18.48
C SER A 204 -22.31 -46.70 19.43
N PHE A 205 -21.24 -47.37 18.96
CA PHE A 205 -19.99 -47.52 19.72
C PHE A 205 -19.12 -46.27 19.71
N PHE A 206 -19.23 -45.44 18.66
CA PHE A 206 -18.50 -44.17 18.54
C PHE A 206 -19.47 -42.99 18.36
N PRO A 207 -20.10 -42.53 19.45
CA PRO A 207 -20.92 -41.33 19.43
C PRO A 207 -20.13 -40.12 18.90
N TYR A 208 -20.78 -39.26 18.12
CA TYR A 208 -20.13 -38.13 17.47
C TYR A 208 -19.62 -37.09 18.46
N GLU A 209 -20.22 -37.02 19.65
CA GLU A 209 -19.80 -36.15 20.75
C GLU A 209 -18.37 -36.48 21.17
N PHE A 210 -18.03 -37.78 21.30
CA PHE A 210 -16.67 -38.21 21.61
C PHE A 210 -15.72 -37.91 20.45
N TYR A 211 -16.16 -38.07 19.21
CA TYR A 211 -15.35 -37.73 18.04
C TYR A 211 -14.97 -36.24 18.02
N PHE A 212 -15.94 -35.34 18.21
CA PHE A 212 -15.68 -33.90 18.22
C PHE A 212 -14.90 -33.45 19.45
N ALA A 213 -15.16 -34.02 20.63
CA ALA A 213 -14.39 -33.74 21.84
C ALA A 213 -12.92 -34.20 21.69
N PHE A 214 -12.71 -35.40 21.16
CA PHE A 214 -11.38 -35.92 20.86
C PHE A 214 -10.66 -35.02 19.85
N LEU A 215 -11.33 -34.60 18.78
CA LEU A 215 -10.77 -33.72 17.77
C LEU A 215 -10.39 -32.36 18.36
N LEU A 216 -11.24 -31.75 19.18
CA LEU A 216 -10.96 -30.45 19.80
C LEU A 216 -9.71 -30.49 20.69
N ILE A 217 -9.51 -31.59 21.42
CA ILE A 217 -8.37 -31.75 22.32
C ILE A 217 -7.12 -32.16 21.54
N VAL A 218 -7.21 -33.18 20.69
CA VAL A 218 -6.04 -33.79 20.06
C VAL A 218 -5.53 -32.99 18.87
N LEU A 219 -6.40 -32.30 18.12
CA LEU A 219 -5.99 -31.60 16.90
C LEU A 219 -4.93 -30.51 17.15
N PRO A 220 -5.05 -29.60 18.14
CA PRO A 220 -4.03 -28.59 18.38
C PRO A 220 -2.66 -29.19 18.75
N PHE A 221 -2.63 -30.20 19.64
CA PHE A 221 -1.39 -30.85 20.03
C PHE A 221 -0.80 -31.69 18.90
N GLY A 222 -1.65 -32.38 18.14
CA GLY A 222 -1.25 -33.15 16.96
C GLY A 222 -0.62 -32.27 15.89
N LEU A 223 -1.18 -31.08 15.63
CA LEU A 223 -0.62 -30.10 14.69
C LEU A 223 0.69 -29.49 15.19
N ALA A 224 0.78 -29.15 16.48
CA ALA A 224 2.03 -28.68 17.05
C ALA A 224 3.13 -29.73 16.95
N PHE A 225 2.80 -30.99 17.26
CA PHE A 225 3.71 -32.12 17.14
C PHE A 225 4.11 -32.40 15.69
N SER A 226 3.16 -32.38 14.74
CA SER A 226 3.44 -32.59 13.32
C SER A 226 4.31 -31.49 12.73
N LEU A 227 4.14 -30.24 13.16
CA LEU A 227 5.00 -29.12 12.76
C LEU A 227 6.43 -29.33 13.26
N LEU A 228 6.62 -29.70 14.52
CA LEU A 228 7.94 -29.97 15.09
C LEU A 228 8.63 -31.15 14.40
N VAL A 229 7.97 -32.30 14.35
CA VAL A 229 8.52 -33.53 13.76
C VAL A 229 8.73 -33.39 12.26
N GLY A 230 7.74 -32.86 11.54
CA GLY A 230 7.83 -32.62 10.10
C GLY A 230 9.00 -31.70 9.75
N SER A 231 9.18 -30.64 10.55
CA SER A 231 10.32 -29.74 10.38
C SER A 231 11.65 -30.41 10.68
N ALA A 232 11.71 -31.30 11.67
CA ALA A 232 12.94 -32.00 12.03
C ALA A 232 13.34 -32.98 10.92
N ILE A 233 12.37 -33.71 10.38
CA ILE A 233 12.58 -34.63 9.25
C ILE A 233 13.03 -33.84 8.02
N THR A 234 12.34 -32.77 7.63
CA THR A 234 12.74 -31.97 6.46
C THR A 234 14.11 -31.31 6.66
N HIS A 235 14.43 -30.86 7.88
CA HIS A 235 15.75 -30.30 8.18
C HIS A 235 16.85 -31.36 8.05
N LEU A 236 16.62 -32.57 8.56
CA LEU A 236 17.54 -33.69 8.37
C LEU A 236 17.76 -34.01 6.88
N CYS A 237 16.68 -34.04 6.09
CA CYS A 237 16.79 -34.21 4.64
C CYS A 237 17.57 -33.07 3.96
N LEU A 238 17.42 -31.83 4.42
CA LEU A 238 18.22 -30.70 3.93
C LEU A 238 19.70 -30.82 4.26
N MET A 239 20.03 -31.37 5.43
CA MET A 239 21.41 -31.69 5.79
C MET A 239 21.99 -32.76 4.87
N ILE A 240 21.24 -33.82 4.58
CA ILE A 240 21.66 -34.91 3.67
C ILE A 240 21.89 -34.39 2.24
N VAL A 241 21.01 -33.52 1.73
CA VAL A 241 21.11 -32.96 0.38
C VAL A 241 22.17 -31.84 0.27
N GLY A 242 22.80 -31.45 1.39
CA GLY A 242 23.78 -30.36 1.42
C GLY A 242 23.17 -29.00 1.05
N GLY A 243 21.92 -28.77 1.47
CA GLY A 243 21.19 -27.51 1.30
C GLY A 243 21.10 -26.67 2.58
N SER A 244 21.54 -27.22 3.72
CA SER A 244 21.39 -26.58 5.03
C SER A 244 22.48 -25.54 5.33
N LYS A 245 22.20 -24.27 5.06
CA LYS A 245 22.99 -23.10 5.50
C LYS A 245 22.49 -22.46 6.81
N ASN A 246 21.21 -22.63 7.13
CA ASN A 246 20.56 -22.07 8.32
C ASN A 246 20.19 -23.18 9.32
N GLY A 247 19.84 -22.80 10.55
CA GLY A 247 19.45 -23.77 11.59
C GLY A 247 18.02 -24.29 11.44
N TYR A 248 17.67 -25.30 12.24
CA TYR A 248 16.34 -25.90 12.34
C TYR A 248 15.21 -24.86 12.44
N GLU A 249 15.45 -23.75 13.15
CA GLU A 249 14.52 -22.62 13.28
C GLU A 249 14.02 -22.11 11.92
N ALA A 250 14.89 -21.95 10.93
CA ALA A 250 14.51 -21.47 9.60
C ALA A 250 13.60 -22.47 8.88
N THR A 251 13.87 -23.77 9.02
CA THR A 251 13.02 -24.84 8.47
C THR A 251 11.65 -24.85 9.15
N PHE A 252 11.63 -24.77 10.48
CA PHE A 252 10.41 -24.73 11.27
C PHE A 252 9.52 -23.57 10.87
N ARG A 253 10.09 -22.35 10.81
CA ARG A 253 9.38 -21.15 10.38
C ARG A 253 8.77 -21.31 8.98
N ALA A 254 9.56 -21.77 8.02
CA ALA A 254 9.08 -21.99 6.65
C ALA A 254 7.92 -23.00 6.58
N ILE A 255 8.01 -24.11 7.31
CA ILE A 255 6.96 -25.13 7.34
C ILE A 255 5.70 -24.63 8.05
N SER A 256 5.82 -23.97 9.21
CA SER A 256 4.67 -23.46 9.93
C SER A 256 3.86 -22.44 9.14
N TYR A 257 4.52 -21.52 8.42
CA TYR A 257 3.81 -20.55 7.59
C TYR A 257 3.22 -21.16 6.31
N SER A 258 3.76 -22.28 5.84
CA SER A 258 3.24 -22.98 4.67
C SER A 258 1.95 -23.76 4.93
N TYR A 259 1.56 -23.95 6.21
CA TYR A 259 0.27 -24.56 6.57
C TYR A 259 -0.93 -23.75 6.08
N CYS A 260 -0.75 -22.50 5.61
CA CYS A 260 -1.80 -21.73 4.93
C CYS A 260 -2.39 -22.42 3.70
N ALA A 261 -1.65 -23.34 3.07
CA ALA A 261 -2.21 -24.18 2.00
C ALA A 261 -3.39 -25.04 2.48
N HIS A 262 -3.46 -25.42 3.76
CA HIS A 262 -4.62 -26.16 4.28
C HIS A 262 -5.91 -25.35 4.29
N LEU A 263 -5.88 -24.03 4.09
CA LEU A 263 -7.10 -23.25 3.93
C LEU A 263 -7.88 -23.62 2.66
N PHE A 264 -7.25 -24.26 1.67
CA PHE A 264 -7.98 -24.83 0.53
C PHE A 264 -8.93 -25.96 0.95
N ASN A 265 -8.72 -26.59 2.12
CA ASN A 265 -9.58 -27.64 2.66
C ASN A 265 -10.96 -27.13 3.10
N LEU A 266 -11.17 -25.82 3.14
CA LEU A 266 -12.52 -25.24 3.27
C LEU A 266 -13.42 -25.70 2.12
N LEU A 267 -12.85 -25.98 0.95
CA LEU A 267 -13.58 -26.55 -0.18
C LEU A 267 -13.80 -28.05 0.05
N PRO A 268 -15.05 -28.54 0.04
CA PRO A 268 -15.32 -29.97 0.20
C PRO A 268 -14.75 -30.78 -0.96
N ILE A 269 -14.38 -32.03 -0.68
CA ILE A 269 -13.90 -33.04 -1.65
C ILE A 269 -12.54 -32.69 -2.29
N ILE A 270 -12.47 -31.63 -3.09
CA ILE A 270 -11.29 -31.24 -3.85
C ILE A 270 -10.27 -30.43 -3.04
N GLY A 271 -10.70 -29.79 -1.95
CA GLY A 271 -9.84 -28.92 -1.14
C GLY A 271 -8.60 -29.63 -0.60
N ASN A 272 -8.74 -30.86 -0.11
CA ASN A 272 -7.60 -31.66 0.38
C ASN A 272 -6.56 -31.92 -0.70
N LEU A 273 -6.98 -32.18 -1.93
CA LEU A 273 -6.05 -32.43 -3.04
C LEU A 273 -5.29 -31.16 -3.40
N ILE A 274 -6.01 -30.05 -3.63
CA ILE A 274 -5.41 -28.75 -3.97
C ILE A 274 -4.47 -28.29 -2.85
N GLY A 275 -4.95 -28.34 -1.61
CA GLY A 275 -4.19 -27.94 -0.42
C GLY A 275 -2.92 -28.77 -0.24
N SER A 276 -2.98 -30.09 -0.42
CA SER A 276 -1.80 -30.96 -0.26
C SER A 276 -0.74 -30.71 -1.32
N ILE A 277 -1.14 -30.55 -2.59
CA ILE A 277 -0.21 -30.23 -3.68
C ILE A 277 0.41 -28.85 -3.43
N TYR A 278 -0.42 -27.85 -3.10
CA TYR A 278 0.06 -26.50 -2.90
C TYR A 278 0.94 -26.36 -1.65
N MET A 279 0.68 -27.13 -0.59
CA MET A 279 1.54 -27.21 0.59
C MET A 279 2.96 -27.64 0.21
N ILE A 280 3.11 -28.65 -0.66
CA ILE A 280 4.43 -29.08 -1.15
C ILE A 280 5.11 -27.93 -1.90
N VAL A 281 4.38 -27.20 -2.75
CA VAL A 281 4.91 -26.03 -3.46
C VAL A 281 5.40 -24.96 -2.48
N LEU A 282 4.61 -24.63 -1.45
CA LEU A 282 5.00 -23.66 -0.44
C LEU A 282 6.18 -24.13 0.41
N PHE A 283 6.27 -25.41 0.75
CA PHE A 283 7.45 -25.96 1.43
C PHE A 283 8.71 -25.78 0.58
N ILE A 284 8.64 -26.11 -0.71
CA ILE A 284 9.78 -25.95 -1.62
C ILE A 284 10.19 -24.49 -1.72
N ILE A 285 9.25 -23.56 -1.90
CA ILE A 285 9.56 -22.12 -1.96
C ILE A 285 10.11 -21.64 -0.62
N GLY A 286 9.48 -22.01 0.50
CA GLY A 286 9.89 -21.59 1.84
C GLY A 286 11.29 -22.04 2.19
N ILE A 287 11.65 -23.28 1.85
CA ILE A 287 13.02 -23.78 2.02
C ILE A 287 13.99 -23.12 1.04
N ARG A 288 13.63 -22.99 -0.24
CA ARG A 288 14.48 -22.35 -1.26
C ARG A 288 14.88 -20.93 -0.84
N GLU A 289 13.89 -20.11 -0.51
CA GLU A 289 14.11 -18.71 -0.13
C GLU A 289 14.70 -18.60 1.28
N GLY A 290 14.33 -19.50 2.19
CA GLY A 290 14.86 -19.55 3.55
C GLY A 290 16.33 -19.90 3.65
N TYR A 291 16.85 -20.66 2.68
CA TYR A 291 18.22 -21.17 2.68
C TYR A 291 19.06 -20.66 1.51
N GLU A 292 18.51 -19.79 0.67
CA GLU A 292 19.13 -19.32 -0.57
C GLU A 292 19.77 -20.48 -1.35
N THR A 293 19.00 -21.55 -1.51
CA THR A 293 19.41 -22.80 -2.16
C THR A 293 18.72 -22.94 -3.52
N SER A 294 19.16 -23.92 -4.32
CA SER A 294 18.52 -24.17 -5.61
C SER A 294 17.17 -24.86 -5.43
N THR A 295 16.24 -24.61 -6.36
CA THR A 295 14.90 -25.24 -6.36
C THR A 295 15.00 -26.77 -6.35
N GLY A 296 15.97 -27.34 -7.08
CA GLY A 296 16.18 -28.80 -7.12
C GLY A 296 16.58 -29.39 -5.75
N LYS A 297 17.47 -28.72 -5.01
CA LYS A 297 17.85 -29.15 -3.66
C LYS A 297 16.69 -29.03 -2.67
N ALA A 298 15.94 -27.93 -2.73
CA ALA A 298 14.76 -27.73 -1.89
C ALA A 298 13.67 -28.78 -2.19
N ALA A 299 13.39 -29.02 -3.48
CA ALA A 299 12.43 -30.04 -3.93
C ALA A 299 12.84 -31.44 -3.47
N LEU A 300 14.11 -31.82 -3.66
CA LEU A 300 14.61 -33.12 -3.21
C LEU A 300 14.45 -33.27 -1.69
N ALA A 301 14.84 -32.27 -0.89
CA ALA A 301 14.73 -32.37 0.56
C ALA A 301 13.28 -32.45 1.07
N VAL A 302 12.33 -31.78 0.41
CA VAL A 302 10.89 -31.82 0.76
C VAL A 302 10.23 -33.13 0.32
N LEU A 303 10.62 -33.68 -0.84
CA LEU A 303 10.05 -34.90 -1.40
C LEU A 303 10.72 -36.17 -0.90
N LEU A 304 11.94 -36.09 -0.35
CA LEU A 304 12.66 -37.25 0.16
C LEU A 304 11.88 -38.01 1.26
N PRO A 305 11.28 -37.36 2.28
CA PRO A 305 10.49 -38.06 3.29
C PRO A 305 9.32 -38.88 2.73
N PRO A 306 8.39 -38.33 1.91
CA PRO A 306 7.30 -39.14 1.36
C PRO A 306 7.80 -40.22 0.40
N ILE A 307 8.87 -39.99 -0.37
CA ILE A 307 9.47 -41.02 -1.23
C ILE A 307 9.98 -42.20 -0.39
N VAL A 308 10.75 -41.93 0.66
CA VAL A 308 11.28 -42.97 1.56
C VAL A 308 10.14 -43.72 2.25
N ALA A 309 9.11 -43.00 2.72
CA ALA A 309 7.95 -43.63 3.34
C ALA A 309 7.22 -44.59 2.38
N ILE A 310 6.99 -44.17 1.13
CA ILE A 310 6.36 -45.00 0.10
C ILE A 310 7.20 -46.24 -0.20
N LEU A 311 8.52 -46.11 -0.32
CA LEU A 311 9.43 -47.24 -0.55
C LEU A 311 9.40 -48.24 0.60
N LEU A 312 9.43 -47.77 1.85
CA LEU A 312 9.39 -48.64 3.03
C LEU A 312 8.06 -49.40 3.13
N VAL A 313 6.93 -48.72 2.90
CA VAL A 313 5.60 -49.36 2.88
C VAL A 313 5.50 -50.38 1.74
N GLY A 314 5.97 -50.03 0.54
CA GLY A 314 6.00 -50.95 -0.59
C GLY A 314 6.81 -52.21 -0.30
N LEU A 315 8.00 -52.06 0.28
CA LEU A 315 8.83 -53.19 0.71
C LEU A 315 8.12 -54.03 1.79
N ALA A 316 7.53 -53.40 2.81
CA ALA A 316 6.80 -54.12 3.86
C ALA A 316 5.62 -54.94 3.32
N ILE A 317 4.96 -54.45 2.27
CA ILE A 317 3.88 -55.18 1.57
C ILE A 317 4.45 -56.31 0.72
N LEU A 318 5.54 -56.09 -0.01
CA LEU A 318 6.11 -57.06 -0.96
C LEU A 318 6.89 -58.19 -0.27
N ILE A 319 7.60 -57.91 0.83
CA ILE A 319 8.44 -58.89 1.55
C ILE A 319 7.66 -60.17 1.90
N PRO A 320 6.44 -60.12 2.45
CA PRO A 320 5.61 -61.31 2.71
C PRO A 320 5.22 -62.13 1.46
N PHE A 321 5.21 -61.55 0.26
CA PHE A 321 4.91 -62.28 -0.98
C PHE A 321 6.14 -63.01 -1.54
N PHE A 322 7.34 -62.49 -1.30
CA PHE A 322 8.59 -63.10 -1.75
C PHE A 322 9.20 -64.06 -0.73
N ILE A 323 9.04 -63.76 0.56
CA ILE A 323 9.28 -64.70 1.65
C ILE A 323 7.98 -65.49 1.81
N GLY A 324 7.78 -66.52 0.98
CA GLY A 324 6.60 -67.39 1.04
C GLY A 324 6.29 -67.84 2.48
N PRO A 325 5.05 -68.30 2.77
CA PRO A 325 4.57 -68.49 4.13
C PRO A 325 5.59 -69.31 4.92
N VAL A 326 6.30 -68.66 5.84
CA VAL A 326 7.17 -69.34 6.78
C VAL A 326 6.26 -70.28 7.52
N ARG A 327 6.38 -71.59 7.25
CA ARG A 327 5.62 -72.64 7.93
C ARG A 327 5.99 -72.58 9.41
N PHE A 328 5.28 -71.75 10.16
CA PHE A 328 5.45 -71.59 11.60
C PHE A 328 4.80 -72.75 12.39
N PHE A 329 4.18 -73.70 11.69
CA PHE A 329 3.64 -74.94 12.26
C PHE A 329 4.29 -76.15 11.60
N GLY A 330 5.53 -76.42 12.01
CA GLY A 330 6.20 -77.70 11.78
C GLY A 330 6.45 -78.39 13.11
N GLY A 331 5.55 -79.31 13.49
CA GLY A 331 5.84 -80.31 14.52
C GLY A 331 5.05 -80.17 15.82
N VAL A 332 3.85 -80.74 15.86
CA VAL A 332 3.47 -81.59 17.00
C VAL A 332 2.97 -82.89 16.39
N GLY A 333 3.91 -83.83 16.22
CA GLY A 333 3.55 -85.23 16.07
C GLY A 333 3.27 -85.79 17.45
N VAL A 334 2.03 -86.20 17.69
CA VAL A 334 1.68 -87.28 18.61
C VAL A 334 0.64 -88.14 17.91
#